data_AF-A0A9P7KGF1-F1
#
_entry.id   AF-A0A9P7KGF1-F1
#
_cell.length_a   1.000
_cell.length_b   1.000
_cell.length_c   1.000
_cell.angle_alpha   90.00
_cell.angle_beta   90.00
_cell.angle_gamma   90.00
#
_symmetry.space_group_name_H-M   'P 1'
#
loop_
_entity.id
_entity.type
_entity.pdbx_description
1 polymer ?
#
loop_
_entity_poly.entity_id
_entity_poly.type
_entity_poly.pdbx_seq_one_letter_code
_entity_poly.pdbx_strand_id
1 'polypeptide(L)'
;MKYMINIFEVFLPQLLRYPNPNDPLNGEAAALLMRHPKEYESKVKEYVQRFATKEAADAATDGNDEDEDEEMSDMGSISDAE
;
A
#
# COMPACT_ATOMS: atom_id res chain seq x y z
N MET A 1 -18.92 16.15 -3.69
CA MET A 1 -18.10 16.44 -2.49
C MET A 1 -18.37 15.50 -1.30
N LYS A 2 -19.62 15.35 -0.81
CA LYS A 2 -19.91 14.59 0.44
C LYS A 2 -19.37 13.15 0.48
N TYR A 3 -19.42 12.40 -0.63
CA TYR A 3 -18.92 11.02 -0.67
C TYR A 3 -17.39 10.90 -0.61
N MET A 4 -16.66 11.89 -1.13
CA MET A 4 -15.20 11.88 -1.09
C MET A 4 -14.66 12.13 0.32
N ILE A 5 -15.36 12.98 1.09
CA ILE A 5 -15.00 13.25 2.48
C ILE A 5 -15.11 11.97 3.33
N ASN A 6 -16.17 11.18 3.11
CA ASN A 6 -16.37 9.91 3.83
C ASN A 6 -15.22 8.91 3.64
N ILE A 7 -14.47 8.99 2.53
CA ILE A 7 -13.32 8.10 2.29
C ILE A 7 -12.25 8.33 3.36
N PHE A 8 -11.92 9.60 3.62
CA PHE A 8 -10.85 9.98 4.53
C PHE A 8 -11.32 10.06 5.99
N GLU A 9 -12.57 10.46 6.24
CA GLU A 9 -13.08 10.62 7.61
C GLU A 9 -13.64 9.33 8.21
N VAL A 10 -14.12 8.39 7.38
CA VAL A 10 -14.81 7.19 7.85
C VAL A 10 -14.16 5.91 7.31
N PHE A 11 -14.08 5.75 5.99
CA PHE A 11 -13.70 4.48 5.39
C PHE A 11 -12.26 4.06 5.71
N LEU A 12 -11.28 4.92 5.42
CA LEU A 12 -9.86 4.60 5.64
C LEU A 12 -9.52 4.39 7.13
N PRO A 13 -9.97 5.25 8.07
CA PRO A 13 -9.73 5.00 9.49
C PRO A 13 -10.32 3.67 9.99
N GLN A 14 -11.51 3.30 9.51
CA GLN A 14 -12.14 2.02 9.87
C GLN A 14 -11.38 0.83 9.27
N LEU A 15 -11.00 0.90 7.99
CA LEU A 15 -10.27 -0.17 7.31
C LEU A 15 -8.89 -0.41 7.94
N LEU A 16 -8.15 0.66 8.25
CA LEU A 16 -6.83 0.55 8.87
C LEU A 16 -6.90 0.02 10.31
N ARG A 17 -8.01 0.27 11.01
CA ARG A 17 -8.23 -0.29 12.34
C ARG A 17 -8.62 -1.77 12.29
N TYR A 18 -9.44 -2.14 11.33
CA TYR A 18 -9.99 -3.48 11.19
C TYR A 18 -9.83 -3.97 9.74
N PRO A 19 -8.65 -4.51 9.39
CA PRO A 19 -8.43 -5.11 8.08
C PRO A 19 -9.39 -6.27 7.85
N ASN A 20 -9.75 -6.54 6.59
CA ASN A 20 -10.49 -7.76 6.25
C ASN A 20 -9.51 -8.91 5.94
N PRO A 21 -9.35 -9.92 6.81
CA PRO A 21 -8.44 -11.03 6.56
C PRO A 21 -9.03 -12.11 5.65
N ASN A 22 -10.34 -12.08 5.37
CA ASN A 22 -11.02 -13.12 4.59
C ASN A 22 -10.83 -12.95 3.08
N ASP A 23 -10.42 -11.76 2.63
CA ASP A 23 -10.10 -11.47 1.23
C ASP A 23 -8.91 -10.50 1.16
N PRO A 24 -7.69 -10.98 1.43
CA PRO A 24 -6.53 -10.12 1.56
C PRO A 24 -5.86 -9.85 0.22
N LEU A 25 -5.70 -8.56 -0.13
CA LEU A 25 -4.82 -8.16 -1.24
C LEU A 25 -3.34 -8.42 -0.91
N ASN A 26 -2.94 -8.26 0.36
CA ASN A 26 -1.61 -8.64 0.84
C ASN A 26 -1.73 -9.86 1.76
N GLY A 27 -1.52 -11.05 1.18
CA GLY A 27 -1.61 -12.32 1.89
C GLY A 27 -0.59 -12.47 3.03
N GLU A 28 0.61 -11.91 2.89
CA GLU A 28 1.64 -11.95 3.94
C GLU A 28 1.22 -11.15 5.17
N ALA A 29 0.74 -9.92 4.95
CA ALA A 29 0.24 -9.06 6.00
C ALA A 29 -0.97 -9.67 6.73
N ALA A 30 -1.89 -10.29 5.98
CA ALA A 30 -3.05 -10.97 6.56
C ALA A 30 -2.65 -12.21 7.37
N ALA A 31 -1.76 -13.04 6.86
CA ALA A 31 -1.24 -14.20 7.60
C ALA A 31 -0.51 -13.77 8.88
N LEU A 32 0.29 -12.71 8.82
CA LEU A 32 1.00 -12.16 9.97
C LEU A 32 0.02 -11.60 11.01
N LEU A 33 -1.01 -10.87 10.58
CA LEU A 33 -2.06 -10.36 11.47
C LEU A 33 -2.81 -11.49 12.18
N MET A 34 -3.16 -12.56 11.46
CA MET A 34 -3.92 -13.70 12.02
C MET A 34 -3.09 -14.55 12.98
N ARG A 35 -1.80 -14.76 12.69
CA ARG A 35 -0.93 -15.67 13.47
C ARG A 35 -0.12 -14.95 14.55
N HIS A 36 0.35 -13.75 14.27
CA HIS A 36 1.30 -13.00 15.10
C HIS A 36 0.93 -11.49 15.18
N PRO A 37 -0.20 -11.14 15.82
CA PRO A 37 -0.72 -9.77 15.81
C PRO A 37 0.25 -8.72 16.40
N LYS A 38 1.05 -9.08 17.41
CA LYS A 38 2.06 -8.17 17.99
C LYS A 38 3.22 -7.87 17.04
N GLU A 39 3.61 -8.85 16.23
CA GLU A 39 4.67 -8.69 15.22
C GLU A 39 4.15 -7.87 14.05
N TYR A 40 2.89 -8.10 13.63
CA TYR A 40 2.21 -7.24 12.68
C TYR A 40 2.21 -5.78 13.13
N GLU A 41 1.79 -5.48 14.36
CA GLU A 41 1.81 -4.11 14.90
C GLU A 41 3.22 -3.48 14.88
N SER A 42 4.25 -4.27 15.19
CA SER A 42 5.63 -3.80 15.19
C SER A 42 6.12 -3.50 13.76
N LYS A 43 5.83 -4.40 12.81
CA LYS A 43 6.15 -4.23 11.38
C LYS A 43 5.42 -3.03 10.79
N VAL A 44 4.15 -2.81 11.12
CA VAL A 44 3.40 -1.62 10.68
C VAL A 44 4.04 -0.34 11.21
N LYS A 45 4.44 -0.28 12.49
CA LYS A 45 5.12 0.90 13.06
C LYS A 45 6.45 1.19 12.37
N GLU A 46 7.24 0.16 12.09
CA GLU A 46 8.50 0.29 11.34
C GLU A 46 8.25 0.85 9.93
N TYR A 47 7.26 0.30 9.21
CA TYR A 47 6.90 0.76 7.87
C TYR A 47 6.41 2.21 7.88
N VAL A 48 5.61 2.60 8.88
CA VAL A 48 5.17 4.00 9.03
C VAL A 48 6.36 4.93 9.22
N GLN A 49 7.32 4.56 10.07
CA GLN A 49 8.54 5.36 10.29
C GLN A 49 9.44 5.44 9.05
N ARG A 50 9.45 4.40 8.21
CA ARG A 50 10.31 4.36 7.03
C ARG A 50 9.70 5.04 5.81
N PHE A 51 8.38 4.97 5.64
CA PHE A 51 7.71 5.32 4.40
C PHE A 51 6.57 6.34 4.55
N ALA A 52 6.02 6.52 5.76
CA ALA A 52 4.85 7.35 5.98
C ALA A 52 5.13 8.49 6.99
N THR A 53 6.33 9.07 6.92
CA THR A 53 6.67 10.27 7.67
C THR A 53 6.25 11.52 6.90
N LYS A 54 6.19 12.66 7.60
CA LYS A 54 5.87 13.94 6.97
C LYS A 54 6.91 14.28 5.90
N GLU A 55 8.19 14.04 6.21
CA GLU A 55 9.30 14.32 5.31
C GLU A 55 9.24 13.46 4.04
N ALA A 56 8.83 12.19 4.16
CA ALA A 56 8.63 11.32 3.01
C ALA A 56 7.42 11.76 2.15
N ALA A 57 6.35 12.23 2.79
CA ALA A 57 5.19 12.76 2.08
C ALA A 57 5.51 14.07 1.35
N ASP A 58 6.20 15.00 2.02
CA ASP A 58 6.61 16.29 1.46
C ASP A 58 7.58 16.07 0.27
N ALA A 59 8.54 15.16 0.40
CA ALA A 59 9.46 14.79 -0.68
C ALA A 59 8.76 14.15 -1.89
N ALA A 60 7.70 13.36 -1.66
CA ALA A 60 6.91 12.77 -2.74
C ALA A 60 6.04 13.80 -3.47
N THR A 61 5.68 14.91 -2.82
CA THR A 61 4.91 16.01 -3.44
C THR A 61 5.77 17.04 -4.15
N ASP A 62 7.00 17.27 -3.69
CA ASP A 62 7.92 18.27 -4.26
C ASP A 62 8.76 17.72 -5.44
N GLY A 63 8.73 16.41 -5.72
CA GLY A 63 9.58 15.74 -6.71
C GLY A 63 8.98 15.54 -8.12
N ASN A 64 7.89 16.22 -8.50
CA ASN A 64 7.23 16.01 -9.80
C ASN A 64 7.82 16.84 -10.96
N ASP A 65 9.14 16.91 -11.14
CA ASP A 65 9.66 17.55 -12.37
C ASP A 65 10.95 16.96 -12.98
N GLU A 66 11.54 15.88 -12.47
CA GLU A 66 12.71 15.29 -13.16
C GLU A 66 12.67 13.75 -13.12
N ASP A 67 12.22 13.19 -14.24
CA ASP A 67 12.71 11.99 -14.94
C ASP A 67 12.65 10.61 -14.23
N GLU A 68 11.71 9.76 -14.67
CA GLU A 68 11.93 8.30 -14.81
C GLU A 68 10.90 7.69 -15.81
N ASP A 69 10.82 8.29 -17.00
CA ASP A 69 10.20 7.70 -18.20
C ASP A 69 11.18 6.72 -18.89
N GLU A 70 11.71 5.71 -18.18
CA GLU A 70 12.57 4.70 -18.82
C GLU A 70 12.16 3.25 -18.48
N GLU A 71 11.71 2.56 -19.53
CA GLU A 71 11.68 1.10 -19.73
C GLU A 71 10.64 0.24 -18.98
N MET A 72 9.36 0.37 -19.34
CA MET A 72 8.46 -0.80 -19.39
C MET A 72 8.74 -1.59 -20.68
N SER A 73 9.86 -2.32 -20.71
CA SER A 73 10.26 -3.19 -21.81
C SER A 73 9.50 -4.53 -21.79
N ASP A 74 8.62 -4.68 -22.78
CA ASP A 74 8.28 -5.91 -23.53
C ASP A 74 8.31 -7.26 -22.74
N MET A 75 7.24 -7.55 -21.99
CA MET A 75 6.96 -8.94 -21.59
C MET A 75 6.37 -9.68 -22.79
N GLY A 76 7.29 -10.32 -23.52
CA GLY A 76 7.09 -11.00 -24.78
C GLY A 76 5.84 -11.86 -24.88
N SER A 77 5.15 -11.67 -26.00
CA SER A 77 4.18 -12.57 -26.60
C SER A 77 4.74 -14.00 -26.71
N ILE A 78 4.43 -14.85 -25.72
CA ILE A 78 4.42 -16.29 -25.93
C ILE A 78 3.06 -16.62 -26.57
N SER A 79 3.08 -16.70 -27.90
CA SER A 79 2.16 -17.52 -28.66
C SER A 79 2.52 -18.98 -28.38
N ASP A 80 1.78 -19.65 -27.50
CA ASP A 80 1.84 -21.10 -27.42
C ASP A 80 0.96 -21.66 -28.53
N ALA A 81 1.64 -22.06 -29.61
CA ALA A 81 1.10 -22.99 -30.58
C ALA A 81 1.14 -24.38 -29.92
N GLU A 82 -0.04 -25.00 -29.78
CA GLU A 82 -0.41 -26.38 -30.15
C GLU A 82 -1.84 -26.69 -29.66
#